data_AF-A0A318STW8-F1
#
_entry.id   AF-A0A318STW8-F1
#
_cell.length_a   1.000
_cell.length_b   1.000
_cell.length_c   1.000
_cell.angle_alpha   90.00
_cell.angle_beta   90.00
_cell.angle_gamma   90.00
#
_symmetry.space_group_name_H-M   'P 1'
#
loop_
_entity.id
_entity.type
_entity.pdbx_description
1 polymer ?
#
loop_
_entity_poly.entity_id
_entity_poly.type
_entity_poly.pdbx_seq_one_letter_code
_entity_poly.pdbx_strand_id
1 'polypeptide(L)'
;MAELSPANEEIHRIQENEKAKFIAAALDRFSTTLLGVGAISPVIAFLFSHRPLPPWELIKLTGIFVVCGLGSYLIHLWGRSHLKRLR
;
A
#
# COMPACT_ATOMS: atom_id res chain seq x y z
N MET A 1 -38.77 -0.20 -8.50
CA MET A 1 -37.63 0.40 -7.77
C MET A 1 -38.14 0.69 -6.37
N ALA A 2 -37.68 -0.06 -5.37
CA ALA A 2 -38.14 0.13 -4.00
C ALA A 2 -37.47 1.39 -3.43
N GLU A 3 -38.24 2.43 -3.13
CA GLU A 3 -37.77 3.58 -2.36
C GLU A 3 -37.31 3.09 -0.99
N LEU A 4 -36.02 3.23 -0.72
CA LEU A 4 -35.47 3.00 0.61
C LEU A 4 -35.98 4.11 1.51
N SER A 5 -36.52 3.75 2.68
CA SER A 5 -36.79 4.71 3.76
C SER A 5 -35.54 5.58 3.99
N PRO A 6 -35.67 6.89 4.27
CA PRO A 6 -34.55 7.79 4.50
C PRO A 6 -33.56 7.25 5.56
N ALA A 7 -34.06 6.51 6.55
CA ALA A 7 -33.22 5.82 7.54
C ALA A 7 -32.33 4.71 6.93
N ASN A 8 -32.84 3.97 5.94
CA ASN A 8 -32.06 2.94 5.26
C ASN A 8 -31.01 3.53 4.31
N GLU A 9 -31.29 4.68 3.68
CA GLU A 9 -30.29 5.39 2.88
C GLU A 9 -29.14 5.92 3.74
N GLU A 10 -29.46 6.45 4.92
CA GLU A 10 -28.46 6.94 5.88
C GLU A 10 -27.57 5.80 6.39
N ILE A 11 -28.15 4.66 6.76
CA ILE A 11 -27.41 3.46 7.17
C ILE A 11 -26.47 2.98 6.05
N HIS A 12 -26.94 2.97 4.80
CA HIS A 12 -26.12 2.53 3.67
C HIS A 12 -24.91 3.46 3.47
N ARG A 13 -25.11 4.78 3.53
CA ARG A 13 -24.02 5.77 3.42
C ARG A 13 -22.98 5.62 4.54
N ILE A 14 -23.42 5.37 5.78
CA ILE A 14 -22.52 5.16 6.91
C ILE A 14 -21.66 3.90 6.67
N GLN A 15 -22.28 2.79 6.25
CA GLN A 15 -21.57 1.54 5.97
C GLN A 15 -20.54 1.68 4.85
N GLU A 16 -20.88 2.39 3.76
CA GLU A 16 -19.93 2.65 2.67
C GLU A 16 -18.75 3.51 3.12
N ASN A 17 -19.01 4.53 3.94
CA ASN A 17 -17.97 5.36 4.56
C ASN A 17 -17.02 4.55 5.44
N GLU A 18 -17.55 3.67 6.30
CA GLU A 18 -16.72 2.83 7.16
C GLU A 18 -15.88 1.83 6.36
N LYS A 19 -16.47 1.19 5.34
CA LYS A 19 -15.74 0.29 4.44
C LYS A 19 -14.58 1.01 3.76
N ALA A 20 -14.82 2.20 3.22
CA ALA A 20 -13.80 2.94 2.50
C ALA A 20 -12.68 3.44 3.45
N LYS A 21 -12.99 3.82 4.69
CA LYS A 21 -11.98 4.09 5.73
C LYS A 21 -11.13 2.87 6.05
N PHE A 22 -11.76 1.69 6.21
CA PHE A 22 -11.04 0.45 6.48
C PHE A 22 -10.11 0.06 5.33
N ILE A 23 -10.58 0.15 4.08
CA ILE A 23 -9.78 -0.09 2.89
C ILE A 23 -8.59 0.88 2.83
N ALA A 24 -8.83 2.17 3.04
CA ALA A 24 -7.77 3.17 3.02
C ALA A 24 -6.69 2.89 4.09
N ALA A 25 -7.10 2.53 5.31
CA ALA A 25 -6.18 2.18 6.38
C ALA A 25 -5.38 0.90 6.09
N ALA A 26 -6.01 -0.10 5.48
CA ALA A 26 -5.34 -1.33 5.06
C ALA A 26 -4.30 -1.07 3.96
N LEU A 27 -4.66 -0.25 2.95
CA LEU A 27 -3.75 0.13 1.87
C LEU A 27 -2.56 0.95 2.37
N ASP A 28 -2.78 1.84 3.34
CA ASP A 28 -1.70 2.62 3.93
C ASP A 28 -0.69 1.71 4.67
N ARG A 29 -1.18 0.80 5.51
CA ARG A 29 -0.31 -0.19 6.19
C ARG A 29 0.43 -1.10 5.20
N PHE A 30 -0.26 -1.54 4.15
CA PHE A 30 0.36 -2.37 3.12
C PHE A 30 1.45 -1.61 2.35
N SER A 31 1.19 -0.35 1.99
CA SER A 31 2.18 0.54 1.38
C SER A 31 3.44 0.68 2.25
N THR A 32 3.27 0.99 3.55
CA THR A 32 4.41 1.11 4.48
C THR A 32 5.18 -0.19 4.60
N THR A 33 4.48 -1.33 4.69
CA THR A 33 5.12 -2.65 4.76
C THR A 33 5.92 -2.93 3.49
N LEU A 34 5.36 -2.63 2.32
CA LEU A 34 6.03 -2.84 1.04
C LEU A 34 7.31 -2.00 0.91
N LEU A 35 7.26 -0.73 1.35
CA LEU A 35 8.44 0.12 1.41
C LEU A 35 9.50 -0.46 2.38
N GLY A 36 9.06 -0.94 3.54
CA GLY A 36 9.92 -1.60 4.53
C GLY A 36 10.61 -2.83 3.96
N VAL A 37 9.88 -3.73 3.29
CA VAL A 37 10.44 -4.92 2.63
C VAL A 37 11.46 -4.53 1.55
N GLY A 38 11.13 -3.53 0.73
CA GLY A 38 12.03 -3.01 -0.29
C GLY A 38 13.34 -2.46 0.27
N ALA A 39 13.29 -1.77 1.42
CA ALA A 39 14.46 -1.21 2.09
C ALA A 39 15.26 -2.23 2.89
N ILE A 40 14.59 -3.18 3.57
CA ILE A 40 15.25 -4.17 4.42
C ILE A 40 15.95 -5.25 3.59
N SER A 41 15.39 -5.64 2.44
CA SER A 41 15.98 -6.68 1.56
C SER A 41 17.45 -6.41 1.18
N PRO A 42 17.84 -5.24 0.66
CA PRO A 42 19.24 -4.94 0.36
C PRO A 42 20.12 -4.87 1.61
N VAL A 43 19.58 -4.41 2.74
CA VAL A 43 20.32 -4.36 4.02
C VAL A 43 20.66 -5.77 4.50
N ILE A 44 19.69 -6.69 4.49
CA ILE A 44 19.92 -8.10 4.83
C ILE A 44 20.92 -8.72 3.85
N ALA A 45 20.73 -8.52 2.54
CA ALA A 45 21.65 -9.06 1.55
C ALA A 45 23.09 -8.59 1.82
N PHE A 46 23.29 -7.31 2.15
CA PHE A 46 24.61 -6.77 2.48
C PHE A 46 25.19 -7.37 3.79
N LEU A 47 24.41 -7.43 4.87
CA LEU A 47 24.86 -7.91 6.18
C LEU A 47 25.27 -9.40 6.19
N PHE A 48 24.60 -10.22 5.39
CA PHE A 48 24.83 -11.67 5.34
C PHE A 48 25.76 -12.10 4.19
N SER A 49 26.23 -11.16 3.38
CA SER A 49 27.19 -11.42 2.31
C SER A 49 28.59 -11.65 2.85
N HIS A 50 29.11 -12.87 2.68
CA HIS A 50 30.49 -13.21 3.06
C HIS A 50 31.53 -12.76 2.02
N ARG A 51 31.07 -12.23 0.88
CA ARG A 51 31.87 -11.75 -0.25
C ARG A 51 31.26 -10.46 -0.80
N PRO A 52 32.05 -9.57 -1.42
CA PRO A 52 31.50 -8.40 -2.09
C PRO A 52 30.48 -8.83 -3.15
N LEU A 53 29.32 -8.16 -3.16
CA LEU A 53 28.25 -8.44 -4.09
C LEU A 53 28.69 -8.07 -5.52
N PRO A 54 28.54 -8.98 -6.50
CA PRO A 54 28.83 -8.65 -7.88
C PRO A 54 27.84 -7.59 -8.40
N PRO A 55 28.21 -6.78 -9.42
CA PRO A 55 27.38 -5.68 -9.90
C PRO A 55 25.96 -6.09 -10.31
N TRP A 56 25.77 -7.30 -10.83
CA TRP A 56 24.44 -7.78 -11.21
C TRP A 56 23.52 -8.06 -10.02
N GLU A 57 24.05 -8.44 -8.85
CA GLU A 57 23.23 -8.57 -7.62
C GLU A 57 22.81 -7.19 -7.10
N LEU A 58 23.71 -6.21 -7.17
CA LEU A 58 23.39 -4.83 -6.80
C LEU A 58 22.27 -4.25 -7.68
N ILE A 59 22.27 -4.56 -8.98
CA ILE A 59 21.20 -4.17 -9.89
C ILE A 59 19.87 -4.82 -9.48
N LYS A 60 19.87 -6.12 -9.12
CA LYS A 60 18.67 -6.82 -8.65
C LYS A 60 18.13 -6.21 -7.35
N LEU A 61 18.99 -5.96 -6.38
CA LEU A 61 18.63 -5.36 -5.09
C LEU A 61 18.08 -3.94 -5.25
N THR A 62 18.72 -3.13 -6.10
CA THR A 62 18.23 -1.80 -6.48
C THR A 62 16.87 -1.90 -7.17
N GLY A 63 16.70 -2.87 -8.07
CA GLY A 63 15.44 -3.14 -8.75
C GLY A 63 14.32 -3.48 -7.77
N ILE A 64 14.58 -4.33 -6.77
CA ILE A 64 13.62 -4.67 -5.71
C ILE A 64 13.22 -3.40 -4.94
N PHE A 65 14.18 -2.59 -4.52
CA PHE A 65 13.91 -1.34 -3.81
C PHE A 65 13.03 -0.39 -4.64
N VAL A 66 13.37 -0.19 -5.92
CA VAL A 66 12.61 0.67 -6.83
C VAL A 66 11.19 0.14 -7.06
N VAL A 67 11.02 -1.15 -7.32
CA VAL A 67 9.70 -1.76 -7.56
C VAL A 67 8.83 -1.68 -6.31
N CYS A 68 9.38 -2.00 -5.13
CA CYS A 68 8.66 -1.87 -3.86
C CYS A 68 8.30 -0.41 -3.54
N GLY A 69 9.22 0.53 -3.76
CA GLY A 69 8.97 1.96 -3.56
C GLY A 69 7.88 2.50 -4.50
N LEU A 70 7.95 2.15 -5.78
CA LEU A 70 6.93 2.54 -6.77
C LEU A 70 5.57 1.92 -6.42
N GLY A 71 5.54 0.63 -6.06
CA GLY A 71 4.32 -0.05 -5.63
C GLY A 71 3.72 0.59 -4.38
N SER A 72 4.54 0.91 -3.37
CA SER A 72 4.12 1.63 -2.16
C SER A 72 3.49 2.97 -2.51
N TYR A 73 4.14 3.76 -3.37
CA TYR A 73 3.63 5.05 -3.81
C TYR A 73 2.26 4.94 -4.50
N LEU A 74 2.11 4.01 -5.45
CA LEU A 74 0.85 3.79 -6.17
C LEU A 74 -0.27 3.34 -5.23
N ILE A 75 0.03 2.45 -4.29
CA ILE A 75 -0.93 1.95 -3.30
C ILE A 75 -1.36 3.07 -2.35
N HIS A 76 -0.41 3.90 -1.91
CA HIS A 76 -0.73 5.07 -1.10
C HIS A 76 -1.62 6.06 -1.85
N LEU A 77 -1.34 6.35 -3.12
CA LEU A 77 -2.21 7.18 -3.97
C LEU A 77 -3.62 6.56 -4.13
N TRP A 78 -3.69 5.24 -4.29
CA TRP A 78 -4.96 4.53 -4.42
C TRP A 78 -5.79 4.54 -3.11
N GLY A 79 -5.13 4.45 -1.95
CA GLY A 79 -5.77 4.67 -0.65
C GLY A 79 -6.31 6.09 -0.50
N ARG A 80 -5.54 7.11 -0.93
CA ARG A 80 -6.01 8.51 -0.90
C ARG A 80 -7.17 8.76 -1.86
N SER A 81 -7.21 8.09 -3.01
CA SER A 81 -8.32 8.25 -3.96
C SER A 81 -9.64 7.68 -3.42
N HIS A 82 -9.59 6.60 -2.63
CA HIS A 82 -10.76 6.07 -1.92
C HIS A 82 -11.30 7.07 -0.89
N LEU A 83 -10.42 7.74 -0.14
CA LEU A 83 -10.83 8.77 0.81
C LEU A 83 -11.40 10.02 0.13
N LYS A 84 -10.84 10.42 -1.04
CA LYS A 84 -11.36 11.56 -1.81
C LYS A 84 -12.76 11.33 -2.37
N ARG A 85 -13.18 10.07 -2.59
CA ARG A 85 -14.55 9.75 -3.04
C ARG A 85 -15.60 9.89 -1.93
N LEU A 86 -15.19 9.97 -0.67
CA LEU A 86 -16.09 10.10 0.49
C LEU A 86 -16.28 11.55 0.95
N ARG A 87 -15.52 12.49 0.39
CA ARG A 87 -15.54 13.91 0.76
C ARG A 87 -16.32 14.71 -0.28
#